data_AF-A0A7V3X5Z4-F1
#
_entry.id   AF-A0A7V3X5Z4-F1
#
_cell.length_a   1.000
_cell.length_b   1.000
_cell.length_c   1.000
_cell.angle_alpha   90.00
_cell.angle_beta   90.00
_cell.angle_gamma   90.00
#
_symmetry.space_group_name_H-M   'P 1'
#
loop_
_entity.id
_entity.type
_entity.pdbx_description
1 polymer ?
#
loop_
_entity_poly.entity_id
_entity_poly.type
_entity_poly.pdbx_seq_one_letter_code
_entity_poly.pdbx_strand_id
1 'polypeptide(L)' 'MPAVSEHHITFGGSYAYNNQSAFDFAVGYSPKATYAATGPLGVQAIELNTSQLSVSLGWTRKF' A
#
# COMPACT_ATOMS: atom_id res chain seq x y z
N MET A 1 -6.13 -5.34 -19.66
CA MET A 1 -6.30 -3.95 -19.17
C MET A 1 -5.53 -3.82 -17.87
N PRO A 2 -4.72 -2.76 -17.67
CA PRO A 2 -3.81 -2.68 -16.55
C PRO A 2 -4.60 -2.43 -15.26
N ALA A 3 -4.41 -3.30 -14.27
CA ALA A 3 -5.01 -3.18 -12.95
C ALA A 3 -4.40 -1.97 -12.23
N VAL A 4 -5.08 -0.83 -12.28
CA VAL A 4 -4.72 0.34 -11.47
C VAL A 4 -5.31 0.12 -10.09
N SER A 5 -4.46 -0.17 -9.11
CA SER A 5 -4.83 -0.16 -7.70
C SER A 5 -5.27 1.26 -7.35
N GLU A 6 -6.58 1.44 -7.10
CA GLU A 6 -7.24 2.72 -7.38
C GLU A 6 -7.01 3.79 -6.30
N HIS A 7 -6.65 3.42 -5.08
CA HIS A 7 -6.25 4.37 -4.05
C HIS A 7 -5.22 3.73 -3.11
N HIS A 8 -4.06 4.36 -2.90
CA HIS A 8 -3.14 4.00 -1.82
C HIS A 8 -3.09 5.18 -0.85
N ILE A 9 -3.45 4.94 0.41
CA ILE A 9 -3.30 5.92 1.48
C ILE A 9 -2.06 5.52 2.26
N THR A 10 -1.00 6.28 2.13
CA THR A 10 0.23 6.09 2.90
C THR A 10 0.43 7.25 3.85
N PHE A 11 0.61 6.92 5.12
CA PHE A 11 0.95 7.85 6.19
C PHE A 11 2.29 7.44 6.79
N GLY A 12 3.23 8.36 6.86
CA GLY A 12 4.54 8.08 7.44
C GLY A 12 5.21 9.33 7.96
N GLY A 13 6.17 9.11 8.85
CA GLY A 13 6.95 10.16 9.47
C GLY A 13 8.33 9.65 9.83
N SER A 14 9.26 10.59 9.94
CA SER A 14 10.61 10.34 10.42
C SER A 14 10.88 11.25 11.61
N TYR A 15 11.44 10.68 12.66
CA TYR A 15 11.85 11.38 13.87
C TYR A 15 13.35 11.23 14.08
N ALA A 16 14.09 12.33 13.92
CA ALA A 16 15.51 12.38 14.23
C ALA A 16 15.69 12.55 15.74
N TYR A 17 16.16 11.49 16.43
CA TYR A 17 16.47 11.55 17.85
C TYR A 17 17.77 12.33 18.11
N ASN A 18 18.73 12.22 17.20
CA ASN A 18 20.01 12.91 17.23
C ASN A 18 20.63 12.96 15.82
N ASN A 19 21.69 13.75 15.63
CA ASN A 19 22.36 13.93 14.32
C ASN A 19 22.84 12.61 13.67
N GLN A 20 22.90 11.54 14.45
CA GLN A 20 23.36 10.22 14.02
C GLN A 20 22.25 9.17 14.00
N SER A 21 21.06 9.42 14.54
CA SER A 21 19.97 8.42 14.55
C SER A 21 18.61 9.01 14.19
N ALA A 22 17.92 8.36 13.27
CA ALA A 22 16.55 8.66 12.90
C ALA A 22 15.69 7.39 12.99
N PHE A 23 14.44 7.59 13.38
CA PHE A 23 13.43 6.56 13.43
C PHE A 23 12.37 6.85 12.37
N ASP A 24 12.11 5.89 11.52
CA ASP A 24 11.22 6.03 10.37
C ASP A 24 10.01 5.11 10.57
N PHE A 25 8.81 5.61 10.36
CA PHE A 25 7.60 4.80 10.37
C PHE A 25 6.74 5.12 9.15
N ALA A 26 6.13 4.08 8.58
CA ALA A 26 5.17 4.21 7.49
C ALA A 26 4.07 3.17 7.62
N VAL A 27 2.84 3.58 7.35
CA VAL A 27 1.64 2.76 7.31
C VAL A 27 0.93 3.03 6.01
N GLY A 28 0.65 1.98 5.25
CA GLY A 28 -0.07 2.03 3.99
C GLY A 28 -1.37 1.25 4.08
N TYR A 29 -2.43 1.81 3.51
CA TYR A 29 -3.71 1.15 3.34
C TYR A 29 -4.18 1.29 1.90
N SER A 30 -4.53 0.16 1.27
CA SER A 30 -5.15 0.12 -0.06
C SER A 30 -6.61 -0.32 0.08
N PRO A 31 -7.59 0.54 -0.26
CA PRO A 31 -9.00 0.18 -0.33
C PRO A 31 -9.27 -0.83 -1.45
N LYS A 32 -10.43 -1.49 -1.37
CA LYS A 32 -10.85 -2.52 -2.32
C LYS A 32 -10.94 -1.96 -3.74
N ALA A 33 -10.55 -2.75 -4.72
CA ALA A 33 -10.84 -2.52 -6.13
C ALA A 33 -11.75 -3.64 -6.65
N THR A 34 -12.92 -3.29 -7.18
CA THR A 34 -13.83 -4.25 -7.80
C THR A 34 -13.58 -4.23 -9.30
N TYR A 35 -13.02 -5.32 -9.84
CA TYR A 35 -12.77 -5.44 -11.27
C TYR A 35 -13.90 -6.21 -11.95
N ALA A 36 -14.59 -5.57 -12.90
CA ALA A 36 -15.48 -6.29 -13.81
C ALA A 36 -14.63 -6.81 -14.98
N ALA A 37 -14.50 -8.14 -15.10
CA ALA A 37 -13.81 -8.76 -16.24
C ALA A 37 -14.84 -9.33 -17.21
N THR A 38 -14.76 -8.98 -18.49
CA THR A 38 -15.52 -9.66 -19.54
C THR A 38 -14.76 -10.92 -19.96
N GLY A 39 -15.29 -12.09 -19.62
CA GLY A 39 -14.78 -13.38 -20.06
C GLY A 39 -15.32 -13.78 -21.44
N PRO A 40 -14.72 -14.77 -22.11
CA PRO A 40 -15.15 -15.22 -23.45
C PRO A 40 -16.56 -15.82 -23.52
N LEU A 41 -17.21 -16.06 -22.37
CA LEU A 41 -18.58 -16.57 -22.25
C LEU A 41 -19.58 -15.53 -21.66
N GLY A 42 -19.21 -14.25 -21.62
CA GLY A 42 -20.03 -13.16 -21.07
C GLY A 42 -19.36 -12.41 -19.92
N VAL A 43 -20.02 -11.35 -19.46
CA VAL A 43 -19.56 -10.52 -18.32
C VAL A 43 -19.50 -11.40 -17.07
N GLN A 44 -18.31 -11.74 -16.59
CA GLN A 44 -18.11 -12.41 -15.31
C GLN A 44 -17.48 -11.40 -14.35
N ALA A 45 -18.30 -10.83 -13.48
CA ALA A 45 -17.78 -9.99 -12.40
C ALA A 45 -16.95 -10.86 -11.45
N ILE A 46 -15.63 -10.85 -11.62
CA ILE A 46 -14.70 -11.50 -10.70
C ILE A 46 -14.44 -10.50 -9.58
N GLU A 47 -15.12 -10.67 -8.45
CA GLU A 47 -14.84 -9.88 -7.25
C GLU A 47 -13.51 -10.31 -6.64
N LEU A 48 -12.43 -9.60 -6.97
CA LEU A 48 -11.14 -9.78 -6.33
C LEU A 48 -11.10 -8.95 -5.05
N ASN A 49 -11.34 -9.59 -3.90
CA ASN A 49 -11.31 -8.94 -2.60
C ASN A 49 -9.88 -8.88 -2.06
N THR A 50 -9.17 -7.78 -2.35
CA THR A 50 -7.79 -7.57 -1.88
C THR A 50 -7.71 -6.28 -1.07
N SER A 51 -7.77 -6.38 0.26
CA SER A 51 -7.40 -5.29 1.16
C SER A 51 -5.95 -5.47 1.59
N GLN A 52 -5.09 -4.49 1.31
CA GLN A 52 -3.68 -4.55 1.69
C GLN A 52 -3.38 -3.52 2.76
N LEU A 53 -2.88 -4.01 3.90
CA LEU A 53 -2.35 -3.20 4.97
C LEU A 53 -0.84 -3.43 5.04
N SER A 54 -0.08 -2.34 4.99
CA SER A 54 1.38 -2.36 5.04
C SER A 54 1.84 -1.54 6.23
N VAL A 55 2.76 -2.08 7.02
CA VAL A 55 3.39 -1.37 8.14
C VAL A 55 4.90 -1.52 7.97
N SER A 56 5.63 -0.42 8.11
CA SER A 56 7.08 -0.36 8.01
C SER A 56 7.64 0.47 9.14
N LEU A 57 8.69 -0.06 9.76
CA LEU A 57 9.44 0.57 10.83
C LEU A 57 10.91 0.48 10.46
N GLY A 58 11.62 1.60 10.55
CA GLY A 58 13.03 1.73 10.22
C GLY A 58 13.78 2.44 11.34
N TRP A 59 15.00 2.01 11.57
CA TRP A 59 15.95 2.75 12.39
C TRP A 59 17.21 2.97 11.56
N THR A 60 17.53 4.24 11.34
CA THR A 60 18.69 4.66 10.57
C THR A 60 19.74 5.18 11.54
N ARG A 61 20.95 4.59 11.53
CA ARG A 61 22.12 5.07 12.25
C ARG A 61 23.22 5.47 11.27
N LYS A 62 23.67 6.72 11.33
CA LYS A 62 24.83 7.23 10.56
C LYS A 62 26.11 7.00 11.37
N PHE A 63 27.16 6.52 10.67
CA PHE A 63 28.50 6.31 11.20
C PHE A 63 29.44 7.42 10.74
#